data_AF-A0A958LZ62-F1
#
_entry.id   AF-A0A958LZ62-F1
#
_cell.length_a   1.000
_cell.length_b   1.000
_cell.length_c   1.000
_cell.angle_alpha   90.00
_cell.angle_beta   90.00
_cell.angle_gamma   90.00
#
_symmetry.space_group_name_H-M   'P 1'
#
loop_
_entity.id
_entity.type
_entity.pdbx_description
1 polymer ?
#
loop_
_entity_poly.entity_id
_entity_poly.type
_entity_poly.pdbx_seq_one_letter_code
_entity_poly.pdbx_strand_id
1 'polypeptide(L)'
;MERYFKGLNYSLANEDSSIERSLSRDAKQILAVCGSGGRAFSLIHDNLEELNIIDISAEQLEFAKFKYELIKICNYEDYLKIMGVISSDYYEIMELVKKSQISNEWLSYVKRIPENFLIKGIIYSGKWE
;
A
#
# COMPACT_ATOMS: atom_id res chain seq x y z
N MET A 1 -2.11 11.22 22.36
CA MET A 1 -1.15 10.72 21.33
C MET A 1 0.30 10.98 21.74
N GLU A 2 0.63 12.15 22.33
CA GLU A 2 2.01 12.52 22.72
C GLU A 2 2.72 11.60 23.74
N ARG A 3 1.98 10.81 24.52
CA ARG A 3 2.57 10.01 25.61
C ARG A 3 3.25 8.71 25.15
N TYR A 4 2.92 8.21 23.96
CA TYR A 4 3.40 6.91 23.45
C TYR A 4 4.58 7.03 22.47
N PHE A 5 4.78 8.19 21.84
CA PHE A 5 5.81 8.40 20.82
C PHE A 5 7.03 9.21 21.29
N LYS A 6 7.08 9.63 22.57
CA LYS A 6 8.27 10.26 23.15
C LYS A 6 9.34 9.19 23.42
N GLY A 7 10.32 9.10 22.54
CA GLY A 7 11.49 8.22 22.69
C GLY A 7 11.44 6.91 21.90
N LEU A 8 10.38 6.69 21.12
CA LEU A 8 10.32 5.60 20.16
C LEU A 8 10.91 6.10 18.84
N ASN A 9 12.17 5.74 18.57
CA ASN A 9 12.65 5.69 17.19
C ASN A 9 11.91 4.54 16.53
N TYR A 10 10.70 4.80 16.04
CA TYR A 10 10.03 3.89 15.13
C TYR A 10 10.83 3.93 13.84
N SER A 11 11.85 3.08 13.73
CA SER A 11 12.39 2.76 12.43
C SER A 11 11.26 2.07 11.70
N LEU A 12 10.66 2.75 10.73
CA LEU A 12 10.00 2.06 9.62
C LEU A 12 11.02 1.04 9.13
N ALA A 13 10.88 -0.20 9.56
CA ALA A 13 11.58 -1.33 8.98
C ALA A 13 10.92 -1.57 7.62
N ASN A 14 11.02 -0.59 6.72
CA ASN A 14 10.98 -0.84 5.30
C ASN A 14 12.28 -1.59 5.01
N GLU A 15 12.25 -2.89 5.33
CA GLU A 15 13.34 -3.80 5.09
C GLU A 15 13.75 -3.70 3.62
N ASP A 16 15.06 -3.64 3.39
CA ASP A 16 15.61 -3.65 2.06
C ASP A 16 15.22 -4.95 1.36
N SER A 17 14.28 -4.87 0.42
CA SER A 17 13.81 -6.02 -0.33
C SER A 17 14.76 -6.45 -1.45
N SER A 18 15.92 -5.78 -1.61
CA SER A 18 16.92 -6.13 -2.61
C SER A 18 17.42 -7.57 -2.46
N ILE A 19 17.59 -8.05 -1.22
CA ILE A 19 18.02 -9.41 -0.92
C ILE A 19 16.96 -10.41 -1.37
N GLU A 20 15.71 -10.21 -0.95
CA GLU A 20 14.59 -11.10 -1.29
C GLU A 20 14.38 -11.15 -2.81
N ARG A 21 14.41 -9.99 -3.47
CA ARG A 21 14.30 -9.88 -4.93
C ARG A 21 15.46 -10.55 -5.65
N SER A 22 16.69 -10.46 -5.13
CA SER A 22 17.85 -11.16 -5.70
C SER A 22 17.72 -12.68 -5.58
N LEU A 23 17.21 -13.16 -4.44
CA LEU A 23 17.01 -14.59 -4.19
C LEU A 23 15.85 -15.16 -5.00
N SER A 24 14.82 -14.36 -5.28
CA SER A 24 13.61 -14.81 -5.97
C SER A 24 13.64 -14.64 -7.48
N ARG A 25 14.68 -14.03 -8.07
CA ARG A 25 14.72 -13.61 -9.50
C ARG A 25 14.36 -14.68 -10.55
N ASP A 26 14.60 -15.95 -10.21
CA ASP A 26 14.40 -17.11 -11.08
C ASP A 26 13.15 -17.92 -10.68
N ALA A 27 12.45 -17.51 -9.61
CA ALA A 27 11.23 -18.17 -9.14
C ALA A 27 10.05 -17.80 -10.04
N LYS A 28 9.30 -18.82 -10.49
CA LYS A 28 8.07 -18.63 -11.26
C LYS A 28 6.84 -18.41 -10.39
N GLN A 29 6.88 -18.90 -9.15
CA GLN A 29 5.80 -18.82 -8.20
C GLN A 29 6.36 -18.37 -6.86
N ILE A 30 5.75 -17.35 -6.25
CA ILE A 30 6.15 -16.80 -4.96
C ILE A 30 4.94 -16.75 -4.04
N LEU A 31 5.13 -17.15 -2.78
CA LEU A 31 4.19 -16.92 -1.69
C LEU A 31 4.81 -15.86 -0.76
N ALA A 32 4.09 -14.78 -0.51
CA ALA A 32 4.52 -13.68 0.35
C ALA A 32 3.48 -13.36 1.43
N VAL A 33 3.95 -13.02 2.63
CA VAL A 33 3.10 -12.45 3.68
C VAL A 33 2.87 -10.98 3.35
N CYS A 34 1.61 -10.54 3.41
CA CYS A 34 1.19 -9.23 2.90
C CYS A 34 1.81 -8.07 3.68
N GLY A 35 1.51 -7.99 4.99
CA GLY A 35 1.59 -6.70 5.68
C GLY A 35 0.84 -5.64 4.87
N SER A 36 1.43 -4.47 4.64
CA SER A 36 0.80 -3.48 3.76
C SER A 36 0.79 -3.89 2.28
N GLY A 37 1.58 -4.88 1.86
CA GLY A 37 1.75 -5.33 0.47
C GLY A 37 2.98 -4.76 -0.25
N GLY A 38 3.69 -3.79 0.35
CA GLY A 38 4.85 -3.15 -0.31
C GLY A 38 5.99 -4.13 -0.62
N ARG A 39 6.35 -5.00 0.33
CA ARG A 39 7.39 -6.02 0.13
C ARG A 39 6.98 -7.06 -0.90
N ALA A 40 5.75 -7.56 -0.81
CA ALA A 40 5.23 -8.54 -1.77
C ALA A 40 5.32 -8.04 -3.22
N PHE A 41 4.91 -6.79 -3.48
CA PHE A 41 4.99 -6.22 -4.83
C PHE A 41 6.42 -6.00 -5.32
N SER A 42 7.39 -5.81 -4.42
CA SER A 42 8.79 -5.67 -4.82
C SER A 42 9.42 -6.97 -5.37
N LEU A 43 8.77 -8.11 -5.12
CA LEU A 43 9.18 -9.42 -5.64
C LEU A 43 8.74 -9.66 -7.09
N ILE A 44 7.94 -8.75 -7.68
CA ILE A 44 7.52 -8.85 -9.08
C ILE A 44 8.74 -8.67 -10.00
N HIS A 45 8.90 -9.61 -10.94
CA HIS A 45 9.92 -9.58 -11.98
C HIS A 45 9.40 -10.28 -13.24
N ASP A 46 10.08 -10.09 -14.39
CA ASP A 46 9.57 -10.48 -15.71
C ASP A 46 9.29 -11.97 -15.88
N ASN A 47 10.03 -12.83 -15.15
CA ASN A 47 9.86 -14.29 -15.17
C ASN A 47 8.80 -14.82 -14.20
N LEU A 48 8.18 -13.97 -13.39
CA LEU A 48 7.21 -14.39 -12.38
C LEU A 48 5.87 -14.69 -13.05
N GLU A 49 5.38 -15.92 -12.86
CA GLU A 49 4.08 -16.37 -13.38
C GLU A 49 2.97 -16.14 -12.34
N GLU A 50 3.29 -16.26 -11.05
CA GLU A 50 2.29 -16.17 -9.98
C GLU A 50 2.86 -15.59 -8.67
N LEU A 51 2.18 -14.58 -8.11
CA LEU A 51 2.43 -14.05 -6.78
C LEU A 51 1.21 -14.28 -5.89
N ASN A 52 1.35 -15.19 -4.93
CA ASN A 52 0.36 -15.44 -3.89
C ASN A 52 0.66 -14.58 -2.68
N ILE A 53 -0.30 -13.73 -2.28
CA ILE A 53 -0.16 -12.84 -1.12
C ILE A 53 -1.15 -13.31 -0.05
N ILE A 54 -0.65 -13.60 1.15
CA ILE A 54 -1.45 -14.08 2.28
C ILE A 54 -1.31 -13.16 3.50
N ASP A 55 -2.39 -13.00 4.24
CA ASP A 55 -2.39 -12.31 5.53
C ASP A 55 -3.51 -12.85 6.41
N ILE A 56 -3.38 -12.69 7.72
CA ILE A 56 -4.44 -12.99 8.67
C ILE A 56 -5.46 -11.85 8.74
N SER A 57 -5.06 -10.62 8.40
CA SER A 57 -5.94 -9.45 8.32
C SER A 57 -6.49 -9.33 6.91
N ALA A 58 -7.81 -9.49 6.79
CA ALA A 58 -8.53 -9.24 5.54
C ALA A 58 -8.33 -7.80 5.07
N GLU A 59 -8.19 -6.88 6.00
CA GLU A 59 -8.01 -5.47 5.69
C GLU A 59 -6.62 -5.15 5.11
N GLN A 60 -5.57 -5.87 5.53
CA GLN A 60 -4.25 -5.78 4.90
C GLN A 60 -4.27 -6.30 3.45
N LEU A 61 -4.99 -7.39 3.20
CA LEU A 61 -5.21 -7.91 1.84
C LEU A 61 -5.98 -6.92 0.97
N GLU A 62 -7.02 -6.29 1.50
CA GLU A 62 -7.77 -5.25 0.80
C GLU A 62 -6.91 -4.01 0.51
N PHE A 63 -6.04 -3.60 1.43
CA PHE A 63 -5.12 -2.49 1.19
C PHE A 63 -4.08 -2.81 0.12
N ALA A 64 -3.52 -4.02 0.12
CA ALA A 64 -2.60 -4.46 -0.93
C ALA A 64 -3.32 -4.48 -2.28
N LYS A 65 -4.54 -5.03 -2.34
CA LYS A 65 -5.38 -5.02 -3.55
C LYS A 65 -5.64 -3.61 -4.05
N PHE A 66 -5.95 -2.68 -3.15
CA PHE A 66 -6.09 -1.26 -3.49
C PHE A 66 -4.83 -0.70 -4.15
N LYS A 67 -3.65 -0.90 -3.54
CA LYS A 67 -2.37 -0.44 -4.11
C LYS A 67 -2.09 -1.07 -5.46
N TYR A 68 -2.39 -2.36 -5.64
CA TYR A 68 -2.24 -3.04 -6.92
C TYR A 68 -3.14 -2.44 -8.01
N GLU A 69 -4.40 -2.19 -7.71
CA GLU A 69 -5.31 -1.53 -8.66
C GLU A 69 -4.86 -0.10 -8.99
N LEU A 70 -4.35 0.65 -8.01
CA LEU A 70 -3.77 1.97 -8.27
C LEU A 70 -2.56 1.89 -9.21
N ILE A 71 -1.63 0.96 -9.00
CA ILE A 71 -0.45 0.77 -9.87
C ILE A 71 -0.87 0.51 -11.33
N LYS A 72 -2.00 -0.19 -11.54
CA LYS A 72 -2.51 -0.49 -12.88
C LYS A 72 -3.13 0.72 -13.61
N ILE A 73 -3.73 1.66 -12.87
CA ILE A 73 -4.53 2.75 -13.46
C ILE A 73 -3.88 4.12 -13.36
N CYS A 74 -2.97 4.32 -12.40
CA CYS A 74 -2.32 5.60 -12.14
C CYS A 74 -0.97 5.67 -12.85
N ASN A 75 -0.56 6.88 -13.22
CA ASN A 75 0.86 7.13 -13.47
C ASN A 75 1.62 7.17 -12.12
N TYR A 76 2.94 7.23 -12.20
CA TYR A 76 3.81 7.24 -11.03
C TYR A 76 3.52 8.42 -10.07
N GLU A 77 3.29 9.62 -10.60
CA GLU A 77 3.04 10.81 -9.78
C GLU A 77 1.70 10.72 -9.03
N ASP A 78 0.64 10.30 -9.72
CA ASP A 78 -0.68 10.09 -9.13
C ASP A 78 -0.65 9.03 -8.03
N TYR A 79 0.13 7.96 -8.22
CA TYR A 79 0.36 6.97 -7.18
C TYR A 79 1.03 7.60 -5.94
N LEU A 80 2.10 8.38 -6.14
CA LEU A 80 2.80 9.06 -5.04
C LEU A 80 1.92 10.07 -4.30
N LYS A 81 1.04 10.78 -5.00
CA LYS A 81 0.04 11.68 -4.43
C LYS A 81 -0.91 10.93 -3.49
N ILE A 82 -1.51 9.83 -3.95
CA ILE A 82 -2.45 9.03 -3.12
C ILE A 82 -1.75 8.45 -1.90
N MET A 83 -0.51 7.98 -2.09
CA MET A 83 0.28 7.41 -1.01
C MET A 83 0.79 8.46 -0.01
N GLY A 84 0.75 9.75 -0.33
CA GLY A 84 1.20 10.81 0.59
C GLY A 84 2.69 11.11 0.55
N VAL A 85 3.36 10.67 -0.51
CA VAL A 85 4.76 11.02 -0.78
C VAL A 85 4.85 12.44 -1.35
N ILE A 86 3.85 12.83 -2.14
CA ILE A 86 3.68 14.16 -2.72
C ILE A 86 2.34 14.73 -2.25
N SER A 87 2.27 16.04 -2.01
CA SER A 87 1.01 16.70 -1.66
C SER A 87 0.00 16.65 -2.80
N SER A 88 -1.26 16.42 -2.48
CA SER A 88 -2.37 16.52 -3.42
C SER A 88 -3.62 17.09 -2.75
N ASP A 89 -4.64 17.42 -3.52
CA ASP A 89 -5.95 17.75 -2.98
C ASP A 89 -6.83 16.50 -2.79
N TYR A 90 -7.82 16.64 -1.92
CA TYR A 90 -8.75 15.56 -1.58
C TYR A 90 -9.56 15.06 -2.77
N TYR A 91 -9.94 15.94 -3.70
CA TYR A 91 -10.81 15.59 -4.83
C TYR A 91 -10.07 14.70 -5.83
N GLU A 92 -8.82 15.04 -6.16
CA GLU A 92 -7.94 14.22 -7.01
C GLU A 92 -7.78 12.81 -6.43
N ILE A 93 -7.48 12.71 -5.13
CA ILE A 93 -7.32 11.41 -4.44
C ILE A 93 -8.61 10.60 -4.52
N MET A 94 -9.76 11.22 -4.23
CA MET A 94 -11.05 10.51 -4.22
C MET A 94 -11.52 10.11 -5.62
N GLU A 95 -11.18 10.84 -6.68
CA GLU A 95 -11.45 10.40 -8.04
C GLU A 95 -10.70 9.12 -8.39
N LEU A 96 -9.41 9.04 -8.03
CA LEU A 96 -8.59 7.88 -8.31
C LEU A 96 -9.02 6.67 -7.45
N VAL A 97 -9.36 6.90 -6.17
CA VAL A 97 -9.94 5.86 -5.31
C VAL A 97 -11.22 5.29 -5.92
N LYS A 98 -12.11 6.11 -6.49
CA LYS A 98 -13.35 5.66 -7.14
C LYS A 98 -13.10 4.84 -8.42
N LYS A 99 -11.98 5.08 -9.10
CA LYS A 99 -11.58 4.31 -10.30
C LYS A 99 -10.99 2.94 -9.95
N SER A 100 -10.52 2.75 -8.71
CA SER A 100 -9.95 1.46 -8.25
C SER A 100 -11.04 0.39 -8.05
N GLN A 101 -10.74 -0.88 -8.35
CA GLN A 101 -11.66 -2.02 -8.19
C GLN A 101 -11.59 -2.64 -6.79
N ILE A 102 -11.74 -1.80 -5.76
CA ILE A 102 -11.76 -2.20 -4.34
C ILE A 102 -13.16 -2.63 -3.88
N SER A 103 -13.24 -3.34 -2.75
CA SER A 103 -14.52 -3.66 -2.13
C SER A 103 -15.31 -2.41 -1.72
N ASN A 104 -16.64 -2.52 -1.69
CA ASN A 104 -17.51 -1.42 -1.25
C ASN A 104 -17.27 -1.07 0.23
N GLU A 105 -16.93 -2.07 1.03
CA GLU A 105 -16.54 -1.94 2.43
C GLU A 105 -15.28 -1.08 2.56
N TRP A 106 -14.25 -1.38 1.75
CA TRP A 106 -13.01 -0.59 1.72
C TRP A 106 -13.25 0.83 1.22
N LEU A 107 -14.02 1.00 0.15
CA LEU A 107 -14.38 2.33 -0.36
C LEU A 107 -15.13 3.15 0.71
N SER A 108 -16.02 2.50 1.45
CA SER A 108 -16.73 3.12 2.57
C SER A 108 -15.79 3.47 3.72
N TYR A 109 -14.77 2.65 3.98
CA TYR A 109 -13.72 2.96 4.93
C TYR A 109 -12.91 4.19 4.50
N VAL A 110 -12.44 4.25 3.25
CA VAL A 110 -11.65 5.39 2.74
C VAL A 110 -12.46 6.69 2.85
N LYS A 111 -13.76 6.67 2.52
CA LYS A 111 -14.66 7.82 2.69
C LYS A 111 -14.85 8.30 4.13
N ARG A 112 -14.55 7.46 5.13
CA ARG A 112 -14.60 7.83 6.56
C ARG A 112 -13.26 8.37 7.07
N ILE A 113 -12.18 8.26 6.31
CA ILE A 113 -10.90 8.87 6.69
C ILE A 113 -11.09 10.39 6.64
N PRO A 114 -10.75 11.12 7.72
CA PRO A 114 -10.91 12.57 7.71
C PRO A 114 -10.05 13.21 6.60
N GLU A 115 -10.58 14.25 5.96
CA GLU A 115 -9.98 14.90 4.79
C GLU A 115 -8.52 15.30 5.02
N ASN A 116 -8.20 15.84 6.19
CA ASN A 116 -6.85 16.25 6.56
C ASN A 116 -5.83 15.09 6.64
N PHE A 117 -6.29 13.85 6.81
CA PHE A 117 -5.44 12.66 6.69
C PHE A 117 -5.33 12.21 5.24
N LEU A 118 -6.40 12.28 4.46
CA LEU A 118 -6.36 11.92 3.04
C LEU A 118 -5.47 12.86 2.23
N ILE A 119 -5.51 14.16 2.49
CA ILE A 119 -4.62 15.16 1.85
C ILE A 119 -3.14 14.88 2.16
N LYS A 120 -2.85 14.37 3.36
CA LYS A 120 -1.49 13.92 3.72
C LYS A 120 -1.11 12.61 3.04
N GLY A 121 -2.09 11.85 2.58
CA GLY A 121 -1.98 10.55 1.93
C GLY A 121 -2.43 9.39 2.81
N ILE A 122 -2.83 8.31 2.15
CA ILE A 122 -3.54 7.20 2.79
C ILE A 122 -2.69 6.45 3.83
N ILE A 123 -1.35 6.46 3.69
CA ILE A 123 -0.42 5.83 4.64
C ILE A 123 -0.53 6.45 6.04
N TYR A 124 -0.85 7.74 6.13
CA TYR A 124 -0.97 8.45 7.41
C TYR A 124 -2.29 8.17 8.14
N SER A 125 -3.18 7.35 7.58
CA SER A 125 -4.37 6.89 8.30
C SER A 125 -4.06 5.92 9.45
N GLY A 126 -2.81 5.44 9.56
CA GLY A 126 -2.27 4.79 10.76
C GLY A 126 -2.83 3.39 11.04
N LYS A 127 -3.55 2.79 10.09
CA LYS A 127 -4.11 1.44 10.22
C LYS A 127 -3.40 0.37 9.39
N TRP A 128 -2.51 0.78 8.48
CA TRP A 128 -2.11 -0.04 7.32
C TRP A 128 -0.61 -0.19 7.13
N GLU A 129 0.19 0.25 8.09
CA GLU A 129 1.64 -0.02 8.21
C GLU A 129 1.93 -0.86 9.45
#